data_AF-A0A2I0KKN7-F1
#
_entry.id   AF-A0A2I0KKN7-F1
#
_cell.length_a   1.000
_cell.length_b   1.000
_cell.length_c   1.000
_cell.angle_alpha   90.00
_cell.angle_beta   90.00
_cell.angle_gamma   90.00
#
_symmetry.space_group_name_H-M   'P 1'
#
loop_
_entity.id
_entity.type
_entity.pdbx_description
1 polymer ?
#
loop_
_entity_poly.entity_id
_entity_poly.type
_entity_poly.pdbx_seq_one_letter_code
_entity_poly.pdbx_strand_id
1 'polypeptide(L)'
;MGTPSPPNPQLTQQFLNSVLSQRGPSALPYSEDTKWLIRQHLVALTTTFPSLNPQTASFTHNDGRSVNLLQADGTVPMLFQGVTYNIPVVIWLMESYPRHAPCVYVNPTRDMIIKRPHAHEQLNRGLREMQDEKEGLEQQLQMVLMNGDVLDDWLRENEGKAKLGSSLDVDDAFECADLLSKQMVECTAVDLAIEDTVYSLDKAIQEGAIPFDQYLRNVRLLSREQFFHRATGIKVRAVQMQAQVASMAARAPPHVQHYVS
;
A
#
# COMPACT_ATOMS: atom_id res chain seq x y z
N MET A 1 17.61 -52.35 -39.53
CA MET A 1 16.78 -51.14 -39.67
C MET A 1 17.74 -49.98 -39.83
N GLY A 2 17.86 -49.44 -41.04
CA GLY A 2 18.95 -48.54 -41.44
C GLY A 2 18.97 -47.24 -40.64
N THR A 3 20.14 -46.88 -40.14
CA THR A 3 20.43 -45.51 -39.70
C THR A 3 20.25 -44.58 -40.89
N PRO A 4 19.42 -43.52 -40.82
CA PRO A 4 19.37 -42.54 -41.88
C PRO A 4 20.77 -41.93 -42.07
N SER A 5 21.21 -41.85 -43.31
CA SER A 5 22.45 -41.20 -43.71
C SER A 5 22.49 -39.78 -43.12
N PRO A 6 23.65 -39.30 -42.63
CA PRO A 6 23.73 -37.92 -42.15
C PRO A 6 23.28 -36.97 -43.25
N PRO A 7 22.43 -35.97 -42.96
CA PRO A 7 21.98 -35.04 -43.98
C PRO A 7 23.20 -34.38 -44.61
N ASN A 8 23.35 -34.54 -45.92
CA ASN A 8 24.48 -33.96 -46.62
C ASN A 8 24.33 -32.42 -46.55
N PRO A 9 25.25 -31.69 -45.88
CA PRO A 9 25.13 -30.25 -45.70
C PRO A 9 25.04 -29.50 -47.03
N GLN A 10 25.61 -30.07 -48.10
CA GLN A 10 25.52 -29.53 -49.46
C GLN A 10 24.10 -29.63 -50.02
N LEU A 11 23.39 -30.74 -49.76
CA LEU A 11 22.00 -30.92 -50.19
C LEU A 11 21.06 -29.98 -49.42
N THR A 12 21.30 -29.80 -48.12
CA THR A 12 20.54 -28.84 -47.29
C THR A 12 20.70 -27.41 -47.80
N GLN A 13 21.93 -27.01 -48.12
CA GLN A 13 22.21 -25.69 -48.70
C GLN A 13 21.54 -25.51 -50.06
N GLN A 14 21.62 -26.52 -50.93
CA GLN A 14 20.99 -26.52 -52.25
C GLN A 14 19.46 -26.40 -52.13
N PHE A 15 18.86 -27.17 -51.22
CA PHE A 15 17.43 -27.10 -50.92
C PHE A 15 17.02 -25.70 -50.46
N LEU A 16 17.68 -25.15 -49.43
CA LEU A 16 17.36 -23.82 -48.90
C LEU A 16 17.51 -22.73 -49.97
N ASN A 17 18.55 -22.79 -50.79
CA ASN A 17 18.72 -21.86 -51.92
C ASN A 17 17.57 -21.99 -52.93
N SER A 18 17.15 -23.21 -53.26
CA SER A 18 16.06 -23.46 -54.20
C SER A 18 14.73 -22.92 -53.69
N VAL A 19 14.39 -23.17 -52.42
CA VAL A 19 13.08 -22.79 -51.87
C VAL A 19 13.00 -21.29 -51.60
N LEU A 20 14.09 -20.67 -51.09
CA LEU A 20 14.09 -19.23 -50.81
C LEU A 20 14.14 -18.37 -52.09
N SER A 21 14.69 -18.91 -53.19
CA SER A 21 14.72 -18.23 -54.50
C SER A 21 13.47 -18.42 -55.35
N GLN A 22 12.55 -19.31 -54.94
CA GLN A 22 11.31 -19.56 -55.66
C GLN A 22 10.44 -18.30 -55.72
N ARG A 23 9.84 -18.03 -56.88
CA ARG A 23 8.93 -16.91 -57.12
C ARG A 23 7.56 -17.42 -57.56
N GLY A 24 6.53 -16.61 -57.34
CA GLY A 24 5.15 -16.91 -57.73
C GLY A 24 4.29 -17.42 -56.57
N PRO A 25 3.16 -18.08 -56.86
CA PRO A 25 2.15 -18.43 -55.86
C PRO A 25 2.61 -19.47 -54.82
N SER A 26 3.72 -20.16 -55.07
CA SER A 26 4.35 -21.11 -54.15
C SER A 26 5.53 -20.52 -53.37
N ALA A 27 5.83 -19.23 -53.53
CA ALA A 27 6.90 -18.56 -52.82
C ALA A 27 6.61 -18.47 -51.31
N LEU A 28 7.66 -18.61 -50.50
CA LEU A 28 7.57 -18.43 -49.06
C LEU A 28 7.32 -16.96 -48.70
N PRO A 29 6.53 -16.67 -47.65
CA PRO A 29 6.11 -15.32 -47.25
C PRO A 29 7.21 -14.58 -46.47
N TYR A 30 8.47 -14.67 -46.90
CA TYR A 30 9.59 -13.97 -46.26
C TYR A 30 10.04 -12.79 -47.13
N SER A 31 10.32 -11.65 -46.50
CA SER A 31 10.93 -10.50 -47.17
C SER A 31 12.31 -10.85 -47.74
N GLU A 32 12.66 -10.32 -48.92
CA GLU A 32 13.95 -10.60 -49.57
C GLU A 32 15.15 -10.31 -48.65
N ASP A 33 15.06 -9.23 -47.87
CA ASP A 33 16.12 -8.82 -46.93
C ASP A 33 16.39 -9.84 -45.81
N THR A 34 15.38 -10.66 -45.43
CA THR A 34 15.50 -11.64 -44.34
C THR A 34 15.84 -13.04 -44.81
N LYS A 35 15.63 -13.36 -46.10
CA LYS A 35 15.87 -14.70 -46.66
C LYS A 35 17.31 -15.17 -46.48
N TRP A 36 18.29 -14.27 -46.67
CA TRP A 36 19.70 -14.61 -46.47
C TRP A 36 19.99 -15.01 -45.01
N LEU A 37 19.42 -14.27 -44.06
CA LEU A 37 19.60 -14.53 -42.64
C LEU A 37 18.90 -15.82 -42.21
N ILE A 38 17.66 -16.06 -42.68
CA ILE A 38 16.92 -17.30 -42.45
C ILE A 38 17.74 -18.51 -42.92
N ARG A 39 18.33 -18.43 -44.12
CA ARG A 39 19.22 -19.46 -44.65
C ARG A 39 20.40 -19.71 -43.71
N GLN A 40 21.12 -18.64 -43.32
CA GLN A 40 22.27 -18.76 -42.43
C GLN A 40 21.89 -19.43 -41.11
N HIS A 41 20.76 -19.04 -40.52
CA HIS A 41 20.29 -19.60 -39.25
C HIS A 41 19.93 -21.08 -39.35
N LEU A 42 19.24 -21.50 -40.42
CA LEU A 42 18.90 -22.92 -40.62
C LEU A 42 20.11 -23.78 -40.94
N VAL A 43 21.09 -23.25 -41.68
CA VAL A 43 22.36 -23.95 -41.90
C VAL A 43 23.10 -24.16 -40.59
N ALA A 44 23.19 -23.12 -39.75
CA ALA A 44 23.82 -23.22 -38.44
C ALA A 44 23.09 -24.23 -37.53
N LEU A 45 21.75 -24.20 -37.55
CA LEU A 45 20.90 -25.11 -36.79
C LEU A 45 21.14 -26.58 -37.20
N THR A 46 21.12 -26.87 -38.50
CA THR A 46 21.30 -28.23 -39.04
C THR A 46 22.75 -28.73 -38.90
N THR A 47 23.72 -27.81 -38.86
CA THR A 47 25.12 -28.15 -38.55
C THR A 47 25.29 -28.51 -37.07
N THR A 48 24.58 -27.81 -36.18
CA THR A 48 24.63 -28.05 -34.72
C THR A 48 23.83 -29.30 -34.33
N PHE A 49 22.69 -29.53 -34.98
CA PHE A 49 21.79 -30.65 -34.74
C PHE A 49 21.52 -31.40 -36.06
N PRO A 50 22.34 -32.39 -36.41
CA PRO A 50 22.21 -33.15 -37.67
C PRO A 50 20.93 -33.98 -37.78
N SER A 51 20.19 -34.16 -36.70
CA SER A 51 18.89 -34.82 -36.68
C SER A 51 17.75 -33.93 -37.18
N LEU A 52 17.94 -32.60 -37.22
CA LEU A 52 16.95 -31.65 -37.70
C LEU A 52 17.03 -31.53 -39.22
N ASN A 53 15.90 -31.74 -39.88
CA ASN A 53 15.77 -31.66 -41.34
C ASN A 53 14.91 -30.46 -41.72
N PRO A 54 15.45 -29.50 -42.49
CA PRO A 54 14.68 -28.37 -42.96
C PRO A 54 13.78 -28.81 -44.11
N GLN A 55 12.52 -28.41 -44.06
CA GLN A 55 11.51 -28.71 -45.05
C GLN A 55 10.45 -27.62 -45.10
N THR A 56 9.66 -27.63 -46.16
CA THR A 56 8.56 -26.68 -46.36
C THR A 56 7.24 -27.38 -46.07
N ALA A 57 6.37 -26.75 -45.29
CA ALA A 57 5.09 -27.33 -44.92
C ALA A 57 4.01 -26.26 -44.73
N SER A 58 2.76 -26.67 -44.88
CA SER A 58 1.60 -25.82 -44.64
C SER A 58 1.35 -25.67 -43.13
N PHE A 59 1.50 -24.45 -42.62
CA PHE A 59 1.17 -24.07 -41.25
C PHE A 59 -0.21 -23.44 -41.19
N THR A 60 -1.06 -23.89 -40.27
CA THR A 60 -2.39 -23.31 -40.07
C THR A 60 -2.37 -22.38 -38.85
N HIS A 61 -2.60 -21.09 -39.09
CA HIS A 61 -2.71 -20.08 -38.05
C HIS A 61 -4.01 -20.24 -37.25
N ASN A 62 -4.05 -19.63 -36.07
CA ASN A 62 -5.21 -19.65 -35.17
C ASN A 62 -6.47 -19.00 -35.78
N ASP A 63 -6.31 -18.16 -36.82
CA ASP A 63 -7.40 -17.54 -37.58
C ASP A 63 -7.96 -18.43 -38.70
N GLY A 64 -7.42 -19.65 -38.86
CA GLY A 64 -7.83 -20.62 -39.87
C GLY A 64 -7.12 -20.44 -41.23
N ARG A 65 -6.22 -19.46 -41.38
CA ARG A 65 -5.44 -19.31 -42.62
C ARG A 65 -4.29 -20.31 -42.65
N SER A 66 -4.10 -20.94 -43.80
CA SER A 66 -2.96 -21.83 -44.04
C SER A 66 -1.92 -21.15 -44.93
N VAL A 67 -0.67 -21.16 -44.48
CA VAL A 67 0.46 -20.52 -45.18
C VAL A 67 1.60 -21.52 -45.28
N ASN A 68 2.26 -21.54 -46.43
CA ASN A 68 3.41 -22.39 -46.64
C ASN A 68 4.66 -21.78 -46.00
N LEU A 69 5.22 -22.43 -44.99
CA LEU A 69 6.35 -21.93 -44.19
C LEU A 69 7.52 -22.92 -44.20
N LEU A 70 8.69 -22.39 -43.84
CA LEU A 70 9.88 -23.19 -43.63
C LEU A 70 9.91 -23.69 -42.17
N GLN A 71 10.16 -24.98 -42.01
CA GLN A 71 10.28 -25.63 -40.71
C GLN A 71 11.53 -26.51 -40.64
N ALA A 72 11.99 -26.80 -39.43
CA ALA A 72 12.98 -27.84 -39.16
C ALA A 72 12.35 -28.90 -38.24
N ASP A 73 12.27 -30.13 -38.73
CA ASP A 73 11.67 -31.28 -38.02
C ASP A 73 12.77 -32.30 -37.68
N GLY A 74 12.78 -32.79 -36.45
CA GLY A 74 13.71 -33.83 -36.03
C GLY A 74 13.80 -33.92 -34.52
N THR A 75 14.97 -34.25 -33.99
CA THR A 75 15.19 -34.40 -32.54
C THR A 75 16.28 -33.48 -32.03
N VAL A 76 16.15 -33.01 -30.78
CA VAL A 76 17.18 -32.25 -30.08
C VAL A 76 17.61 -33.03 -28.82
N PRO A 77 18.91 -33.26 -28.61
CA PRO A 77 19.41 -33.94 -27.41
C PRO A 77 19.27 -33.05 -26.18
N MET A 78 18.73 -33.61 -25.10
CA MET A 78 18.54 -32.94 -23.81
C MET A 78 19.03 -33.84 -22.67
N LEU A 79 19.97 -33.34 -21.88
CA LEU A 79 20.54 -34.08 -20.75
C LEU A 79 19.63 -33.93 -19.52
N PHE A 80 19.14 -35.04 -18.98
CA PHE A 80 18.35 -35.07 -17.75
C PHE A 80 18.79 -36.25 -16.89
N GLN A 81 19.16 -35.97 -15.64
CA GLN A 81 19.61 -36.99 -14.66
C GLN A 81 20.73 -37.91 -15.20
N GLY A 82 21.67 -37.36 -15.97
CA GLY A 82 22.80 -38.10 -16.53
C GLY A 82 22.48 -38.91 -17.78
N VAL A 83 21.24 -38.89 -18.26
CA VAL A 83 20.80 -39.57 -19.50
C VAL A 83 20.46 -38.52 -20.56
N THR A 84 20.90 -38.75 -21.80
CA THR A 84 20.55 -37.88 -22.93
C THR A 84 19.28 -38.37 -23.60
N TYR A 85 18.23 -37.56 -23.58
CA TYR A 85 16.96 -37.82 -24.23
C TYR A 85 16.90 -37.07 -25.57
N ASN A 86 16.52 -37.75 -26.65
CA ASN A 86 16.31 -37.14 -27.95
C ASN A 86 14.87 -36.67 -28.06
N ILE A 87 14.63 -35.37 -27.82
CA ILE A 87 13.29 -34.79 -27.79
C ILE A 87 12.87 -34.45 -29.23
N PRO A 88 11.80 -35.06 -29.77
CA PRO A 88 11.28 -34.71 -31.08
C PRO A 88 10.67 -33.31 -31.06
N VAL A 89 11.18 -32.44 -31.92
CA VAL A 89 10.76 -31.04 -32.02
C VAL A 89 10.53 -30.64 -33.47
N VAL A 90 9.60 -29.70 -33.64
CA VAL A 90 9.32 -29.04 -34.90
C VAL A 90 9.45 -27.54 -34.68
N ILE A 91 10.36 -26.92 -35.41
CA ILE A 91 10.66 -25.49 -35.32
C ILE A 91 10.12 -24.82 -36.57
N TRP A 92 9.11 -23.98 -36.41
CA TRP A 92 8.49 -23.22 -37.50
C TRP A 92 9.02 -21.79 -37.55
N LEU A 93 9.46 -21.34 -38.73
CA LEU A 93 9.86 -19.97 -38.97
C LEU A 93 8.66 -19.14 -39.45
N MET A 94 8.15 -18.27 -38.59
CA MET A 94 7.04 -17.37 -38.92
C MET A 94 7.45 -16.33 -39.97
N GLU A 95 6.51 -15.82 -40.76
CA GLU A 95 6.72 -14.75 -41.76
C GLU A 95 7.40 -13.49 -41.18
N SER A 96 7.19 -13.24 -39.89
CA SER A 96 7.77 -12.11 -39.15
C SER A 96 9.20 -12.34 -38.66
N TYR A 97 9.80 -13.51 -38.89
CA TYR A 97 11.17 -13.82 -38.49
C TYR A 97 12.19 -12.93 -39.23
N PRO A 98 13.23 -12.39 -38.56
CA PRO A 98 13.65 -12.61 -37.17
C PRO A 98 13.04 -11.65 -36.14
N ARG A 99 12.12 -10.75 -36.52
CA ARG A 99 11.51 -9.78 -35.58
C ARG A 99 10.74 -10.48 -34.45
N HIS A 100 10.20 -11.65 -34.73
CA HIS A 100 9.60 -12.53 -33.73
C HIS A 100 10.33 -13.86 -33.70
N ALA A 101 10.35 -14.47 -32.50
CA ALA A 101 10.94 -15.78 -32.27
C ALA A 101 10.20 -16.87 -33.09
N PRO A 102 10.89 -17.96 -33.45
CA PRO A 102 10.25 -19.09 -34.13
C PRO A 102 9.30 -19.83 -33.19
N CYS A 103 8.28 -20.48 -33.73
CA CYS A 103 7.37 -21.31 -32.95
C CYS A 103 7.91 -22.73 -32.85
N VAL A 104 8.14 -23.22 -31.64
CA VAL A 104 8.71 -24.56 -31.40
C VAL A 104 7.66 -25.43 -30.72
N TYR A 105 7.40 -26.60 -31.31
CA TYR A 105 6.49 -27.60 -30.76
C TYR A 105 7.23 -28.91 -30.51
N VAL A 106 6.86 -29.61 -29.44
CA VAL A 106 7.28 -30.99 -29.22
C VAL A 106 6.32 -31.91 -29.98
N ASN A 107 6.85 -32.88 -30.74
CA ASN A 107 6.06 -33.87 -31.45
C ASN A 107 6.19 -35.23 -30.76
N PRO A 108 5.44 -35.49 -29.67
CA PRO A 108 5.61 -36.70 -28.88
C PRO A 108 5.41 -37.95 -29.74
N THR A 109 6.33 -38.92 -29.63
CA THR A 109 6.10 -40.26 -30.19
C THR A 109 4.98 -40.97 -29.44
N ARG A 110 4.52 -42.13 -29.94
CA ARG A 110 3.39 -42.88 -29.36
C ARG A 110 3.53 -43.18 -27.86
N ASP A 111 4.76 -43.26 -27.36
CA ASP A 111 5.07 -43.57 -25.96
C ASP A 111 5.47 -42.33 -25.13
N MET A 112 5.44 -41.12 -25.70
CA MET A 112 5.78 -39.88 -25.00
C MET A 112 4.55 -39.19 -24.42
N ILE A 113 4.58 -38.91 -23.11
CA ILE A 113 3.55 -38.13 -22.42
C ILE A 113 4.11 -36.76 -22.07
N ILE A 114 3.41 -35.70 -22.47
CA ILE A 114 3.72 -34.33 -22.03
C ILE A 114 3.36 -34.21 -20.54
N LYS A 115 4.38 -34.18 -19.67
CA LYS A 115 4.21 -34.08 -18.21
C LYS A 115 3.58 -32.75 -17.76
N ARG A 116 2.26 -32.63 -17.61
CA ARG A 116 1.65 -31.44 -16.96
C ARG A 116 1.88 -31.48 -15.43
N PRO A 117 2.09 -30.35 -14.73
CA PRO A 117 2.08 -28.96 -15.21
C PRO A 117 3.50 -28.37 -15.36
N HIS A 118 3.84 -27.96 -16.57
CA HIS A 118 5.13 -27.34 -16.91
C HIS A 118 5.11 -25.85 -16.56
N ALA A 119 6.29 -25.31 -16.22
CA ALA A 119 6.56 -23.97 -15.69
C ALA A 119 5.71 -22.79 -16.23
N HIS A 120 5.22 -22.84 -17.47
CA HIS A 120 4.33 -21.83 -18.06
C HIS A 120 3.01 -21.64 -17.27
N GLU A 121 2.43 -22.71 -16.73
CA GLU A 121 1.19 -22.61 -15.95
C GLU A 121 1.45 -21.98 -14.57
N GLN A 122 2.60 -22.29 -13.97
CA GLN A 122 3.06 -21.66 -12.73
C GLN A 122 3.40 -20.18 -12.94
N LEU A 123 4.01 -19.83 -14.08
CA LEU A 123 4.32 -18.45 -14.44
C LEU A 123 3.04 -17.63 -14.64
N ASN A 124 2.03 -18.17 -15.34
CA ASN A 124 0.76 -17.49 -15.53
C ASN A 124 -0.07 -17.39 -14.24
N ARG A 125 0.11 -18.34 -13.31
CA ARG A 125 -0.47 -18.22 -11.96
C ARG A 125 0.21 -17.10 -11.19
N GLY A 126 1.54 -17.09 -11.13
CA GLY A 126 2.30 -16.03 -10.46
C GLY A 126 2.05 -14.64 -11.07
N LEU A 127 1.89 -14.55 -12.39
CA LEU A 127 1.54 -13.30 -13.07
C LEU A 127 0.15 -12.79 -12.63
N ARG A 128 -0.83 -13.68 -12.48
CA ARG A 128 -2.16 -13.32 -11.97
C ARG A 128 -2.11 -12.86 -10.52
N GLU A 129 -1.41 -13.61 -9.67
CA GLU A 129 -1.25 -13.25 -8.25
C GLU A 129 -0.61 -11.85 -8.10
N MET A 130 0.45 -11.54 -8.86
CA MET A 130 1.04 -10.20 -8.86
C MET A 130 0.11 -9.12 -9.41
N GLN A 131 -0.74 -9.45 -10.39
CA GLN A 131 -1.72 -8.51 -10.94
C GLN A 131 -2.77 -8.15 -9.89
N ASP A 132 -3.28 -9.15 -9.18
CA ASP A 132 -4.28 -8.96 -8.11
C ASP A 132 -3.69 -8.15 -6.94
N GLU A 133 -2.42 -8.44 -6.55
CA GLU A 133 -1.71 -7.66 -5.53
C GLU A 133 -1.50 -6.20 -5.95
N LYS A 134 -1.12 -5.95 -7.20
CA LYS A 134 -0.98 -4.60 -7.76
C LYS A 134 -2.30 -3.84 -7.65
N GLU A 135 -3.40 -4.45 -8.08
CA GLU A 135 -4.73 -3.83 -8.02
C GLU A 135 -5.16 -3.54 -6.57
N GLY A 136 -4.84 -4.44 -5.64
CA GLY A 136 -5.08 -4.22 -4.21
C GLY A 136 -4.27 -3.04 -3.64
N LEU A 137 -2.99 -2.94 -4.00
CA LEU A 137 -2.12 -1.83 -3.57
C LEU A 137 -2.57 -0.49 -4.17
N GLU A 138 -3.04 -0.47 -5.42
CA GLU A 138 -3.59 0.74 -6.05
C GLU A 138 -4.83 1.25 -5.31
N GLN A 139 -5.72 0.35 -4.86
CA GLN A 139 -6.88 0.71 -4.03
C GLN A 139 -6.47 1.26 -2.66
N GLN A 140 -5.48 0.64 -2.00
CA GLN A 140 -4.96 1.12 -0.72
C GLN A 140 -4.33 2.51 -0.86
N LEU A 141 -3.55 2.74 -1.92
CA LEU A 141 -2.98 4.05 -2.22
C LEU A 141 -4.07 5.10 -2.41
N GLN A 142 -5.12 4.79 -3.17
CA GLN A 142 -6.24 5.72 -3.37
C GLN A 142 -6.94 6.09 -2.05
N MET A 143 -7.12 5.12 -1.15
CA MET A 143 -7.70 5.37 0.17
C MET A 143 -6.78 6.25 1.04
N VAL A 144 -5.48 6.00 1.04
CA VAL A 144 -4.51 6.79 1.82
C VAL A 144 -4.45 8.23 1.31
N LEU A 145 -4.48 8.44 -0.01
CA LEU A 145 -4.53 9.78 -0.60
C LEU A 145 -5.80 10.53 -0.19
N MET A 146 -6.97 9.88 -0.28
CA MET A 146 -8.24 10.46 0.16
C MET A 146 -8.21 10.84 1.65
N ASN A 147 -7.67 9.96 2.49
CA ASN A 147 -7.52 10.26 3.93
C ASN A 147 -6.53 11.41 4.17
N GLY A 148 -5.48 11.51 3.36
CA GLY A 148 -4.54 12.63 3.36
C GLY A 148 -5.23 13.94 3.08
N ASP A 149 -6.04 14.00 2.01
CA ASP A 149 -6.80 15.21 1.64
C ASP A 149 -7.75 15.66 2.78
N VAL A 150 -8.45 14.71 3.40
CA VAL A 150 -9.34 14.98 4.55
C VAL A 150 -8.57 15.57 5.74
N LEU A 151 -7.39 15.02 6.04
CA LEU A 151 -6.55 15.51 7.13
C LEU A 151 -5.97 16.89 6.82
N ASP A 152 -5.55 17.13 5.58
CA ASP A 152 -5.02 18.43 5.14
C ASP A 152 -6.11 19.52 5.19
N ASP A 153 -7.34 19.21 4.76
CA ASP A 153 -8.46 20.13 4.89
C ASP A 153 -8.77 20.43 6.37
N TRP A 154 -8.80 19.40 7.22
CA TRP A 154 -9.00 19.59 8.67
C TRP A 154 -7.88 20.43 9.29
N LEU A 155 -6.61 20.16 8.93
CA LEU A 155 -5.46 20.93 9.40
C LEU A 155 -5.55 22.38 8.95
N ARG A 156 -5.92 22.66 7.70
CA ARG A 156 -6.07 24.03 7.19
C ARG A 156 -7.17 24.80 7.95
N GLU A 157 -8.28 24.14 8.27
CA GLU A 157 -9.35 24.73 9.09
C GLU A 157 -8.93 24.95 10.55
N ASN A 158 -8.14 24.04 11.11
CA ASN A 158 -7.80 24.04 12.54
C ASN A 158 -6.53 24.83 12.87
N GLU A 159 -5.59 24.97 11.94
CA GLU A 159 -4.40 25.82 12.09
C GLU A 159 -4.77 27.28 12.34
N GLY A 160 -5.81 27.79 11.68
CA GLY A 160 -6.30 29.15 11.92
C GLY A 160 -6.83 29.36 13.34
N LYS A 161 -7.45 28.31 13.92
CA LYS A 161 -7.96 28.32 15.30
C LYS A 161 -6.81 28.21 16.31
N ALA A 162 -5.79 27.41 16.00
CA ALA A 162 -4.60 27.27 16.84
C ALA A 162 -3.73 28.54 16.85
N LYS A 163 -3.60 29.24 15.71
CA LYS A 163 -2.83 30.51 15.62
C LYS A 163 -3.49 31.68 16.36
N LEU A 164 -4.82 31.67 16.52
CA LEU A 164 -5.52 32.61 17.41
C LEU A 164 -5.26 32.30 18.90
N GLY A 165 -4.83 31.07 19.21
CA GLY A 165 -4.57 30.56 20.55
C GLY A 165 -3.08 30.55 20.96
N SER A 166 -2.21 31.37 20.35
CA SER A 166 -0.78 31.43 20.73
C SER A 166 -0.52 31.95 22.16
N SER A 167 -1.57 32.26 22.91
CA SER A 167 -1.53 32.54 24.35
C SER A 167 -2.73 31.86 25.04
N LEU A 168 -3.03 30.60 24.68
CA LEU A 168 -3.97 29.81 25.48
C LEU A 168 -3.26 29.46 26.79
N ASP A 169 -3.51 30.28 27.81
CA ASP A 169 -3.30 29.86 29.18
C ASP A 169 -4.13 28.60 29.40
N VAL A 170 -3.52 27.54 29.93
CA VAL A 170 -4.22 26.27 30.18
C VAL A 170 -5.38 26.49 31.15
N ASP A 171 -5.29 27.53 31.98
CA ASP A 171 -6.30 27.95 32.93
C ASP A 171 -7.57 28.53 32.26
N ASP A 172 -7.48 29.01 31.01
CA ASP A 172 -8.63 29.53 30.25
C ASP A 172 -9.35 28.46 29.42
N ALA A 173 -8.79 27.24 29.33
CA ALA A 173 -9.43 26.14 28.60
C ALA A 173 -10.74 25.67 29.25
N PHE A 174 -10.92 25.96 30.55
CA PHE A 174 -12.09 25.60 31.32
C PHE A 174 -12.66 26.83 32.05
N GLU A 175 -13.81 27.31 31.58
CA GLU A 175 -14.54 28.37 32.27
C GLU A 175 -15.52 27.80 33.32
N CYS A 176 -15.66 28.50 34.45
CA CYS A 176 -16.70 28.20 35.41
C CYS A 176 -18.09 28.46 34.80
N ALA A 177 -19.06 27.60 35.11
CA ALA A 177 -20.42 27.69 34.56
C ALA A 177 -21.17 28.99 34.90
N ASP A 178 -20.76 29.67 35.97
CA ASP A 178 -21.37 30.91 36.46
C ASP A 178 -20.38 31.75 37.28
N LEU A 179 -20.70 33.04 37.46
CA LEU A 179 -19.86 34.01 38.18
C LEU A 179 -19.68 33.65 39.67
N LEU A 180 -20.67 33.01 40.31
CA LEU A 180 -20.55 32.59 41.71
C LEU A 180 -19.58 31.41 41.84
N SER A 181 -19.65 30.45 40.91
CA SER A 181 -18.68 29.35 40.84
C SER A 181 -17.25 29.86 40.60
N LYS A 182 -17.06 30.85 39.71
CA LYS A 182 -15.75 31.49 39.50
C LYS A 182 -15.23 32.12 40.80
N GLN A 183 -16.07 32.93 41.45
CA GLN A 183 -15.71 33.58 42.71
C GLN A 183 -15.42 32.57 43.83
N MET A 184 -16.10 31.43 43.85
CA MET A 184 -15.86 30.34 44.81
C MET A 184 -14.50 29.68 44.60
N VAL A 185 -14.14 29.38 43.35
CA VAL A 185 -12.83 28.81 42.99
C VAL A 185 -11.71 29.78 43.34
N GLU A 186 -11.84 31.06 42.97
CA GLU A 186 -10.86 32.10 43.30
C GLU A 186 -10.66 32.24 44.82
N CYS A 187 -11.75 32.30 45.61
CA CYS A 187 -11.64 32.41 47.07
C CYS A 187 -10.95 31.19 47.70
N THR A 188 -11.19 30.00 47.15
CA THR A 188 -10.60 28.75 47.65
C THR A 188 -9.14 28.63 47.25
N ALA A 189 -8.80 29.02 46.02
CA ALA A 189 -7.43 29.05 45.51
C ALA A 189 -6.55 30.00 46.35
N VAL A 190 -7.04 31.21 46.63
CA VAL A 190 -6.31 32.18 47.47
C VAL A 190 -6.17 31.67 48.92
N ASP A 191 -7.21 31.04 49.49
CA ASP A 191 -7.12 30.48 50.85
C ASP A 191 -6.01 29.42 50.97
N LEU A 192 -5.93 28.50 50.02
CA LEU A 192 -4.89 27.47 49.98
C LEU A 192 -3.50 28.04 49.70
N ALA A 193 -3.40 29.01 48.78
CA ALA A 193 -2.12 29.68 48.49
C ALA A 193 -1.56 30.43 49.71
N ILE A 194 -2.45 31.01 50.54
CA ILE A 194 -2.05 31.63 51.80
C ILE A 194 -1.52 30.59 52.79
N GLU A 195 -2.15 29.40 52.90
CA GLU A 195 -1.65 28.32 53.76
C GLU A 195 -0.23 27.88 53.35
N ASP A 196 0.01 27.71 52.05
CA ASP A 196 1.33 27.37 51.52
C ASP A 196 2.38 28.46 51.77
N THR A 197 1.95 29.73 51.66
CA THR A 197 2.82 30.88 51.92
C THR A 197 3.18 30.98 53.40
N VAL A 198 2.21 30.77 54.30
CA VAL A 198 2.46 30.76 55.75
C VAL A 198 3.38 29.59 56.13
N TYR A 199 3.15 28.41 55.58
CA TYR A 199 4.03 27.25 55.77
C TYR A 199 5.48 27.56 55.34
N SER A 200 5.65 28.22 54.21
CA SER A 200 6.97 28.62 53.72
C SER A 200 7.63 29.69 54.61
N LEU A 201 6.85 30.61 55.16
CA LEU A 201 7.33 31.60 56.13
C LEU A 201 7.73 30.95 57.47
N ASP A 202 6.98 29.96 57.94
CA ASP A 202 7.31 29.17 59.14
C ASP A 202 8.66 28.46 58.99
N LYS A 203 8.92 27.91 57.79
CA LYS A 203 10.20 27.30 57.47
C LYS A 203 11.33 28.34 57.42
N ALA A 204 11.09 29.47 56.75
CA ALA A 204 12.10 30.53 56.61
C ALA A 204 12.55 31.12 57.95
N ILE A 205 11.65 31.22 58.95
CA ILE A 205 12.04 31.69 60.28
C ILE A 205 12.84 30.63 61.05
N GLN A 206 12.50 29.34 60.92
CA GLN A 206 13.26 28.25 61.55
C GLN A 206 14.69 28.16 61.01
N GLU A 207 14.87 28.43 59.72
CA GLU A 207 16.18 28.50 59.06
C GLU A 207 16.94 29.81 59.35
N GLY A 208 16.32 30.77 60.05
CA GLY A 208 16.90 32.07 60.37
C GLY A 208 17.03 33.02 59.17
N ALA A 209 16.35 32.73 58.05
CA ALA A 209 16.39 33.54 56.84
C ALA A 209 15.60 34.86 56.97
N ILE A 210 14.62 34.92 57.88
CA ILE A 210 13.83 36.12 58.16
C ILE A 210 13.81 36.48 59.65
N PRO A 211 13.85 37.78 60.00
CA PRO A 211 13.65 38.24 61.38
C PRO A 211 12.24 37.93 61.91
N PHE A 212 12.13 37.68 63.22
CA PHE A 212 10.86 37.36 63.88
C PHE A 212 9.80 38.47 63.74
N ASP A 213 10.20 39.74 63.78
CA ASP A 213 9.26 40.86 63.62
C ASP A 213 8.67 40.90 62.20
N GLN A 214 9.46 40.53 61.18
CA GLN A 214 9.01 40.45 59.80
C GLN A 214 8.05 39.28 59.58
N TYR A 215 8.34 38.14 60.19
CA TYR A 215 7.45 36.98 60.20
C TYR A 215 6.08 37.32 60.81
N LEU A 216 6.05 37.89 62.03
CA LEU A 216 4.80 38.25 62.70
C LEU A 216 3.96 39.26 61.91
N ARG A 217 4.60 40.25 61.27
CA ARG A 217 3.89 41.20 60.40
C ARG A 217 3.24 40.50 59.21
N ASN A 218 3.98 39.64 58.51
CA ASN A 218 3.50 38.97 57.31
C ASN A 218 2.38 37.95 57.63
N VAL A 219 2.56 37.13 58.66
CA VAL A 219 1.52 36.17 59.10
C VAL A 219 0.24 36.91 59.47
N ARG A 220 0.33 38.02 60.22
CA ARG A 220 -0.86 38.80 60.60
C ARG A 220 -1.59 39.39 59.38
N LEU A 221 -0.86 39.87 58.37
CA LEU A 221 -1.43 40.41 57.14
C LEU A 221 -2.13 39.31 56.34
N LEU A 222 -1.45 38.19 56.11
CA LEU A 222 -1.97 37.03 55.38
C LEU A 222 -3.18 36.42 56.09
N SER A 223 -3.15 36.24 57.41
CA SER A 223 -4.31 35.73 58.16
C SER A 223 -5.52 36.67 58.08
N ARG A 224 -5.30 37.99 58.00
CA ARG A 224 -6.40 38.94 57.81
C ARG A 224 -7.03 38.79 56.43
N GLU A 225 -6.20 38.66 55.39
CA GLU A 225 -6.65 38.42 54.02
C GLU A 225 -7.40 37.09 53.89
N GLN A 226 -6.84 36.02 54.46
CA GLN A 226 -7.44 34.69 54.54
C GLN A 226 -8.85 34.72 55.14
N PHE A 227 -9.03 35.46 56.23
CA PHE A 227 -10.34 35.63 56.87
C PHE A 227 -11.38 36.20 55.91
N PHE A 228 -11.03 37.20 55.10
CA PHE A 228 -11.96 37.80 54.13
C PHE A 228 -12.30 36.83 53.00
N HIS A 229 -11.34 36.05 52.50
CA HIS A 229 -11.62 35.04 51.47
C HIS A 229 -12.51 33.90 51.99
N ARG A 230 -12.27 33.41 53.22
CA ARG A 230 -13.14 32.42 53.87
C ARG A 230 -14.54 32.95 54.10
N ALA A 231 -14.69 34.16 54.62
CA ALA A 231 -15.98 34.79 54.84
C ALA A 231 -16.75 34.99 53.52
N THR A 232 -16.05 35.36 52.45
CA THR A 232 -16.63 35.54 51.12
C THR A 232 -17.05 34.20 50.52
N GLY A 233 -16.21 33.16 50.59
CA GLY A 233 -16.54 31.82 50.11
C GLY A 233 -17.75 31.20 50.82
N ILE A 234 -17.90 31.39 52.14
CA ILE A 234 -19.07 30.95 52.91
C ILE A 234 -20.35 31.64 52.40
N LYS A 235 -20.29 32.96 52.14
CA LYS A 235 -21.43 33.73 51.62
C LYS A 235 -21.82 33.28 50.21
N VAL A 236 -20.84 33.12 49.33
CA VAL A 236 -21.05 32.65 47.94
C VAL A 236 -21.73 31.28 47.94
N ARG A 237 -21.24 30.34 48.77
CA ARG A 237 -21.84 29.01 48.92
C ARG A 237 -23.29 29.07 49.41
N ALA A 238 -23.60 29.95 50.35
CA ALA A 238 -24.97 30.14 50.85
C ALA A 238 -25.91 30.66 49.75
N VAL A 239 -25.46 31.64 48.95
CA VAL A 239 -26.23 32.18 47.83
C VAL A 239 -26.41 31.15 46.71
N GLN A 240 -25.37 30.38 46.39
CA GLN A 240 -25.43 29.34 45.37
C GLN A 240 -26.42 28.22 45.76
N MET A 241 -26.44 27.82 47.03
CA MET A 241 -27.42 26.87 47.56
C MET A 241 -28.86 27.41 47.43
N GLN A 242 -29.09 28.69 47.76
CA GLN A 242 -30.40 29.31 47.62
C GLN A 242 -30.85 29.41 46.15
N ALA A 243 -29.94 29.76 45.24
CA ALA A 243 -30.20 29.81 43.80
C ALA A 243 -30.53 28.42 43.22
N GLN A 244 -29.81 27.39 43.68
CA GLN A 244 -30.08 26.00 43.29
C GLN A 244 -31.45 25.53 43.79
N VAL A 245 -31.80 25.82 45.05
CA VAL A 245 -33.12 25.50 45.62
C VAL A 245 -34.23 26.24 44.87
N ALA A 246 -34.05 27.52 44.53
CA ALA A 246 -35.02 28.30 43.77
C ALA A 246 -35.21 27.75 42.34
N SER A 247 -34.13 27.35 41.67
CA SER A 247 -34.16 26.71 40.35
C SER A 247 -34.88 25.35 40.39
N MET A 248 -34.65 24.55 41.43
CA MET A 248 -35.34 23.27 41.66
C MET A 248 -36.83 23.46 41.96
N ALA A 249 -37.18 24.49 42.74
CA ALA A 249 -38.57 24.83 43.03
C ALA A 249 -39.31 25.34 41.78
N ALA A 250 -38.65 26.11 40.90
CA ALA A 250 -39.22 26.55 39.63
C ALA A 250 -39.40 25.41 38.61
N ARG A 251 -38.63 24.33 38.73
CA ARG A 251 -38.74 23.11 37.91
C ARG A 251 -39.74 22.09 38.46
N ALA A 252 -40.30 22.29 39.65
CA ALA A 252 -41.28 21.39 40.22
C ALA A 252 -42.64 21.56 39.50
N PRO A 253 -43.27 20.47 39.01
CA PRO A 253 -44.58 20.56 38.38
C PRO A 253 -45.64 21.03 39.38
N PRO A 254 -46.63 21.85 38.96
CA PRO A 254 -47.69 22.31 39.87
C PRO A 254 -48.50 21.10 40.36
N HIS A 255 -48.56 20.95 41.68
CA HIS A 255 -49.32 19.88 42.33
C HIS A 255 -50.80 20.05 41.98
N VAL A 256 -51.39 19.06 41.29
CA VAL A 256 -52.81 19.06 40.93
C VAL A 256 -53.62 18.96 42.23
N GLN A 257 -54.14 20.09 42.67
CA GLN A 257 -55.01 20.20 43.82
C GLN A 257 -56.45 20.27 43.31
N HIS A 258 -57.01 19.11 42.95
CA HIS A 258 -58.46 18.97 42.79
C HIS A 258 -58.97 17.96 43.82
N TYR A 259 -59.41 18.51 44.95
CA TYR A 259 -60.31 17.89 45.90
C TYR A 259 -61.74 17.96 45.33
N VAL A 260 -62.40 16.80 45.28
CA VAL A 260 -63.80 16.54 45.63
C VAL A 260 -64.85 17.60 45.25
N SER A 261 -65.74 17.25 44.33
CA SER A 261 -67.20 17.15 44.55
C SER A 261 -67.86 16.43 43.38
#